data_AF-A0A9X5IPY5-F1
#
_entry.id   AF-A0A9X5IPY5-F1
#
_cell.length_a   1.000
_cell.length_b   1.000
_cell.length_c   1.000
_cell.angle_alpha   90.00
_cell.angle_beta   90.00
_cell.angle_gamma   90.00
#
_symmetry.space_group_name_H-M   'P 1'
#
loop_
_entity.id
_entity.type
_entity.pdbx_description
1 polymer ?
#
loop_
_entity_poly.entity_id
_entity_poly.type
_entity_poly.pdbx_seq_one_letter_code
_entity_poly.pdbx_strand_id
1 'polypeptide(L)'
;MYSQIGIRKDLATLGYNKHQSAFLWENQKSVNKYLARHFLWGRRNNQLNDLTEYVFVAYQKALHAHWAGFIGRIDDLWLQAELSEEYGVDRHDGLWSPAAQGNILFLDKWNMAINDAWLLSGIHRHANFRLLSPLAPQNLWNEQAQCHVVIAREILGLLHFGYRAVWQAQGMVFTCVDTDRANKADLIRYAELMDIEKEKGRPSITPLITEPVRGLLRQIRMFKKEP
;
A
#
# COMPACT_ATOMS: atom_id res chain seq x y z
N MET A 1 -17.11 -0.59 7.20
CA MET A 1 -16.56 0.32 6.16
C MET A 1 -16.12 1.62 6.84
N TYR A 2 -14.94 2.12 6.52
CA TYR A 2 -14.28 3.19 7.28
C TYR A 2 -14.82 4.58 6.94
N SER A 3 -15.23 5.36 7.95
CA SER A 3 -15.58 6.77 7.76
C SER A 3 -14.35 7.66 7.89
N GLN A 4 -14.39 8.86 7.29
CA GLN A 4 -13.30 9.83 7.41
C GLN A 4 -13.04 10.23 8.88
N ILE A 5 -14.11 10.35 9.68
CA ILE A 5 -14.00 10.62 11.13
C ILE A 5 -13.32 9.46 11.84
N GLY A 6 -13.66 8.21 11.49
CA GLY A 6 -13.01 7.01 12.01
C GLY A 6 -11.52 6.99 11.70
N ILE A 7 -11.14 7.20 10.44
CA ILE A 7 -9.73 7.31 10.01
C ILE A 7 -9.01 8.39 10.81
N ARG A 8 -9.60 9.59 10.93
CA ARG A 8 -8.97 10.68 11.68
C ARG A 8 -8.74 10.30 13.15
N LYS A 9 -9.72 9.65 13.78
CA LYS A 9 -9.61 9.19 15.17
C LYS A 9 -8.47 8.18 15.31
N ASP A 10 -8.39 7.23 14.40
CA ASP A 10 -7.38 6.17 14.46
C ASP A 10 -5.98 6.73 14.18
N LEU A 11 -5.84 7.65 13.22
CA LEU A 11 -4.58 8.38 13.03
C LEU A 11 -4.14 9.14 14.29
N ALA A 12 -5.06 9.80 14.99
CA ALA A 12 -4.73 10.48 16.24
C ALA A 12 -4.28 9.49 17.34
N THR A 13 -4.94 8.34 17.44
CA THR A 13 -4.56 7.25 18.35
C THR A 13 -3.17 6.69 18.02
N LEU A 14 -2.81 6.62 16.74
CA LEU A 14 -1.47 6.22 16.26
C LEU A 14 -0.40 7.32 16.45
N GLY A 15 -0.73 8.45 17.08
CA GLY A 15 0.22 9.50 17.44
C GLY A 15 0.37 10.62 16.41
N TYR A 16 -0.38 10.60 15.30
CA TYR A 16 -0.37 11.71 14.35
C TYR A 16 -1.07 12.94 14.94
N ASN A 17 -0.49 14.12 14.72
CA ASN A 17 -0.98 15.35 15.34
C ASN A 17 -1.01 16.54 14.36
N LYS A 18 -1.67 17.64 14.77
CA LYS A 18 -1.89 18.81 13.92
C LYS A 18 -0.65 19.65 13.63
N HIS A 19 0.41 19.50 14.43
CA HIS A 19 1.57 20.40 14.43
C HIS A 19 2.74 19.90 13.59
N GLN A 20 2.85 18.58 13.39
CA GLN A 20 3.99 17.96 12.71
C GLN A 20 3.53 17.23 11.45
N SER A 21 4.21 17.49 10.33
CA SER A 21 3.98 16.72 9.10
C SER A 21 4.42 15.27 9.32
N ALA A 22 3.54 14.36 8.95
CA ALA A 22 3.77 12.92 9.01
C ALA A 22 4.36 12.35 7.72
N PHE A 23 4.44 13.14 6.65
CA PHE A 23 4.91 12.66 5.36
C PHE A 23 6.41 12.40 5.39
N LEU A 24 6.81 11.20 4.98
CA LEU A 24 8.20 10.74 4.94
C LEU A 24 8.91 11.18 3.65
N TRP A 25 8.13 11.38 2.59
CA TRP A 25 8.59 11.86 1.30
C TRP A 25 7.51 12.69 0.64
N GLU A 26 7.90 13.76 -0.04
CA GLU A 26 6.99 14.67 -0.71
C GLU A 26 7.63 15.22 -1.98
N ASN A 27 6.93 15.15 -3.12
CA ASN A 27 7.34 15.83 -4.35
C ASN A 27 7.20 17.36 -4.24
N GLN A 28 6.22 17.82 -3.45
CA GLN A 28 5.94 19.23 -3.22
C GLN A 28 5.66 19.45 -1.73
N LYS A 29 6.20 20.54 -1.16
CA LYS A 29 5.95 20.91 0.24
C LYS A 29 4.49 21.31 0.49
N SER A 30 3.86 21.98 -0.47
CA SER A 30 2.42 22.27 -0.42
C SER A 30 1.59 21.00 -0.55
N VAL A 31 0.38 20.98 0.01
CA VAL A 31 -0.58 19.91 -0.32
C VAL A 31 -0.99 20.00 -1.78
N ASN A 32 -1.51 18.88 -2.28
CA ASN A 32 -2.07 18.81 -3.59
C ASN A 32 -3.11 19.92 -3.84
N LYS A 33 -3.09 20.51 -5.03
CA LYS A 33 -4.00 21.60 -5.42
C LYS A 33 -5.47 21.19 -5.34
N TYR A 34 -5.78 19.92 -5.60
CA TYR A 34 -7.14 19.39 -5.45
C TYR A 34 -7.61 19.49 -4.00
N LEU A 35 -6.77 19.04 -3.05
CA LEU A 35 -7.08 19.14 -1.63
C LEU A 35 -7.18 20.60 -1.18
N ALA A 36 -6.26 21.46 -1.62
CA ALA A 36 -6.27 22.89 -1.28
C ALA A 36 -7.60 23.59 -1.64
N ARG A 37 -8.25 23.19 -2.75
CA ARG A 37 -9.53 23.75 -3.21
C ARG A 37 -10.71 23.46 -2.28
N HIS A 38 -10.65 22.42 -1.46
CA HIS A 38 -11.73 22.06 -0.53
C HIS A 38 -11.79 23.00 0.69
N PHE A 39 -10.77 23.83 0.90
CA PHE A 39 -10.68 24.77 2.03
C PHE A 39 -10.88 26.21 1.58
N LEU A 40 -12.14 26.59 1.30
CA LEU A 40 -12.54 27.91 0.80
C LEU A 40 -12.08 29.09 1.67
N TRP A 41 -11.91 28.87 2.98
CA TRP A 41 -11.53 29.90 3.96
C TRP A 41 -10.10 29.73 4.51
N GLY A 42 -9.27 29.03 3.75
CA GLY A 42 -7.90 28.70 4.14
C GLY A 42 -7.81 27.41 4.96
N ARG A 43 -6.73 26.66 4.73
CA ARG A 43 -6.57 25.29 5.23
C ARG A 43 -6.40 25.18 6.75
N ARG A 44 -5.97 26.26 7.41
CA ARG A 44 -5.29 26.26 8.73
C ARG A 44 -4.13 25.24 8.73
N ASN A 45 -3.00 25.53 9.38
CA ASN A 45 -1.91 24.54 9.44
C ASN A 45 -2.31 23.37 10.36
N ASN A 46 -2.91 22.33 9.79
CA ASN A 46 -3.36 21.14 10.50
C ASN A 46 -2.95 19.86 9.75
N GLN A 47 -1.75 19.39 10.08
CA GLN A 47 -1.10 18.25 9.41
C GLN A 47 -1.87 16.94 9.58
N LEU A 48 -2.60 16.77 10.69
CA LEU A 48 -3.45 15.61 10.91
C LEU A 48 -4.63 15.59 9.93
N ASN A 49 -5.26 16.73 9.67
CA ASN A 49 -6.34 16.80 8.68
C ASN A 49 -5.80 16.50 7.28
N ASP A 50 -4.61 17.00 6.94
CA ASP A 50 -4.01 16.74 5.63
C ASP A 50 -3.74 15.26 5.43
N LEU A 51 -3.11 14.61 6.41
CA LEU A 51 -2.90 13.18 6.36
C LEU A 51 -4.23 12.43 6.27
N THR A 52 -5.23 12.82 7.08
CA THR A 52 -6.57 12.21 7.06
C THR A 52 -7.17 12.23 5.66
N GLU A 53 -7.05 13.34 4.95
CA GLU A 53 -7.58 13.49 3.59
C GLU A 53 -6.85 12.61 2.59
N TYR A 54 -5.53 12.56 2.65
CA TYR A 54 -4.73 11.63 1.82
C TYR A 54 -5.12 10.18 2.07
N VAL A 55 -5.21 9.78 3.35
CA VAL A 55 -5.57 8.43 3.77
C VAL A 55 -7.00 8.08 3.35
N PHE A 56 -7.94 9.02 3.53
CA PHE A 56 -9.34 8.81 3.16
C PHE A 56 -9.53 8.73 1.64
N VAL A 57 -8.87 9.57 0.84
CA VAL A 57 -8.95 9.50 -0.62
C VAL A 57 -8.35 8.19 -1.15
N ALA A 58 -7.21 7.75 -0.61
CA ALA A 58 -6.61 6.47 -0.97
C ALA A 58 -7.53 5.30 -0.65
N TYR A 59 -8.11 5.33 0.55
CA TYR A 59 -9.11 4.35 0.98
C TYR A 59 -10.33 4.37 0.04
N GLN A 60 -10.94 5.53 -0.22
CA GLN A 60 -12.15 5.65 -1.03
C GLN A 60 -11.95 5.21 -2.47
N LYS A 61 -10.82 5.57 -3.11
CA LYS A 61 -10.52 5.12 -4.47
C LYS A 61 -10.37 3.61 -4.54
N ALA A 62 -9.56 3.03 -3.65
CA ALA A 62 -9.39 1.57 -3.60
C ALA A 62 -10.69 0.81 -3.27
N LEU A 63 -11.63 1.44 -2.55
CA LEU A 63 -12.89 0.82 -2.11
C LEU A 63 -13.83 0.64 -3.30
N HIS A 64 -13.84 1.62 -4.18
CA HIS A 64 -14.68 1.67 -5.37
C HIS A 64 -13.97 1.15 -6.63
N ALA A 65 -12.70 0.74 -6.50
CA ALA A 65 -11.95 0.14 -7.59
C ALA A 65 -12.65 -1.13 -8.09
N HIS A 66 -12.79 -1.23 -9.40
CA HIS A 66 -13.11 -2.50 -10.06
C HIS A 66 -11.83 -3.35 -10.14
N TRP A 67 -11.93 -4.68 -10.26
CA TRP A 67 -10.76 -5.58 -10.42
C TRP A 67 -9.86 -5.77 -9.19
N ALA A 68 -8.74 -6.44 -9.38
CA ALA A 68 -7.76 -6.75 -8.33
C ALA A 68 -6.95 -5.52 -7.91
N GLY A 69 -6.49 -5.48 -6.66
CA GLY A 69 -5.39 -4.61 -6.27
C GLY A 69 -4.06 -5.19 -6.75
N PHE A 70 -3.10 -4.35 -7.13
CA PHE A 70 -1.76 -4.79 -7.50
C PHE A 70 -0.74 -4.31 -6.48
N ILE A 71 -0.02 -5.25 -5.89
CA ILE A 71 1.02 -5.00 -4.89
C ILE A 71 2.39 -5.35 -5.47
N GLY A 72 3.39 -4.51 -5.18
CA GLY A 72 4.72 -4.66 -5.74
C GLY A 72 5.58 -3.41 -5.60
N ARG A 73 6.85 -3.54 -5.98
CA ARG A 73 7.80 -2.44 -6.13
C ARG A 73 7.34 -1.65 -7.33
N ILE A 74 7.43 -0.33 -7.25
CA ILE A 74 6.98 0.54 -8.34
C ILE A 74 7.65 0.20 -9.68
N ASP A 75 8.94 -0.16 -9.66
CA ASP A 75 9.67 -0.60 -10.86
C ASP A 75 9.13 -1.91 -11.43
N ASP A 76 8.70 -2.85 -10.59
CA ASP A 76 8.15 -4.15 -11.04
C ASP A 76 6.71 -4.00 -11.54
N LEU A 77 5.92 -3.10 -10.93
CA LEU A 77 4.56 -2.76 -11.35
C LEU A 77 4.57 -2.23 -12.80
N TRP A 78 5.40 -1.23 -13.09
CA TRP A 78 5.41 -0.58 -14.41
C TRP A 78 6.03 -1.41 -15.55
N LEU A 79 6.59 -2.59 -15.26
CA LEU A 79 7.02 -3.54 -16.29
C LEU A 79 5.86 -4.35 -16.87
N GLN A 80 4.68 -4.33 -16.23
CA GLN A 80 3.54 -5.12 -16.64
C GLN A 80 2.68 -4.35 -17.65
N ALA A 81 2.87 -4.60 -18.94
CA ALA A 81 2.09 -3.98 -20.02
C ALA A 81 0.57 -4.21 -19.84
N GLU A 82 0.19 -5.37 -19.28
CA GLU A 82 -1.20 -5.73 -18.98
C GLU A 82 -1.91 -4.71 -18.07
N LEU A 83 -1.20 -4.00 -17.18
CA LEU A 83 -1.80 -2.98 -16.34
C LEU A 83 -2.43 -1.84 -17.17
N SER A 84 -1.73 -1.41 -18.22
CA SER A 84 -2.24 -0.39 -19.12
C SER A 84 -3.27 -0.97 -20.11
N GLU A 85 -3.00 -2.15 -20.66
CA GLU A 85 -3.78 -2.73 -21.76
C GLU A 85 -5.11 -3.35 -21.31
N GLU A 86 -5.13 -4.05 -20.18
CA GLU A 86 -6.30 -4.77 -19.67
C GLU A 86 -7.05 -3.96 -18.60
N TYR A 87 -6.32 -3.26 -17.74
CA TYR A 87 -6.89 -2.57 -16.57
C TYR A 87 -7.00 -1.05 -16.74
N GLY A 88 -6.45 -0.49 -17.83
CA GLY A 88 -6.49 0.96 -18.10
C GLY A 88 -5.74 1.78 -17.05
N VAL A 89 -4.71 1.21 -16.42
CA VAL A 89 -3.89 1.87 -15.41
C VAL A 89 -2.76 2.64 -16.09
N ASP A 90 -2.80 3.97 -15.99
CA ASP A 90 -1.74 4.86 -16.50
C ASP A 90 -0.75 5.23 -15.40
N ARG A 91 0.56 5.20 -15.70
CA ARG A 91 1.66 5.59 -14.80
C ARG A 91 1.66 7.07 -14.42
N HIS A 92 0.89 7.90 -15.12
CA HIS A 92 0.73 9.32 -14.85
C HIS A 92 -0.50 9.60 -13.97
N ASP A 93 -1.39 8.62 -13.79
CA ASP A 93 -2.59 8.73 -12.97
C ASP A 93 -2.31 8.46 -11.50
N GLY A 94 -1.84 9.50 -10.80
CA GLY A 94 -1.70 9.48 -9.35
C GLY A 94 -3.04 9.56 -8.60
N LEU A 95 -2.97 9.48 -7.27
CA LEU A 95 -4.09 9.47 -6.32
C LEU A 95 -5.14 10.57 -6.56
N TRP A 96 -4.71 11.71 -7.10
CA TRP A 96 -5.56 12.87 -7.34
C TRP A 96 -6.18 12.90 -8.74
N SER A 97 -5.80 11.99 -9.64
CA SER A 97 -6.39 11.87 -10.96
C SER A 97 -7.82 11.33 -10.85
N PRO A 98 -8.81 11.95 -11.53
CA PRO A 98 -10.14 11.37 -11.67
C PRO A 98 -10.12 9.98 -12.33
N ALA A 99 -9.16 9.74 -13.25
CA ALA A 99 -9.01 8.47 -13.96
C ALA A 99 -8.35 7.37 -13.11
N ALA A 100 -7.65 7.72 -12.02
CA ALA A 100 -7.03 6.74 -11.14
C ALA A 100 -8.10 5.85 -10.48
N GLN A 101 -8.12 4.57 -10.83
CA GLN A 101 -9.11 3.60 -10.36
C GLN A 101 -8.87 3.12 -8.92
N GLY A 102 -7.66 3.29 -8.38
CA GLY A 102 -7.31 2.85 -7.02
C GLY A 102 -6.78 1.41 -6.93
N ASN A 103 -6.54 0.75 -8.07
CA ASN A 103 -5.93 -0.59 -8.14
C ASN A 103 -4.45 -0.60 -7.79
N ILE A 104 -3.78 0.55 -7.93
CA ILE A 104 -2.38 0.78 -7.54
C ILE A 104 -2.34 2.06 -6.72
N LEU A 105 -1.53 2.08 -5.66
CA LEU A 105 -1.27 3.29 -4.92
C LEU A 105 -0.10 4.05 -5.54
N PHE A 106 -0.41 5.14 -6.24
CA PHE A 106 0.58 6.10 -6.74
C PHE A 106 0.22 7.50 -6.25
N LEU A 107 1.15 8.22 -5.62
CA LEU A 107 0.84 9.44 -4.86
C LEU A 107 2.01 10.43 -4.83
N ASP A 108 1.71 11.69 -4.53
CA ASP A 108 2.68 12.80 -4.49
C ASP A 108 3.32 13.04 -3.10
N LYS A 109 2.72 12.47 -2.03
CA LYS A 109 3.24 12.48 -0.67
C LYS A 109 3.05 11.14 0.02
N TRP A 110 4.12 10.61 0.62
CA TRP A 110 4.15 9.26 1.17
C TRP A 110 4.07 9.25 2.70
N ASN A 111 3.19 8.40 3.22
CA ASN A 111 3.13 8.00 4.62
C ASN A 111 2.59 6.56 4.69
N MET A 112 3.04 5.79 5.68
CA MET A 112 2.66 4.40 5.85
C MET A 112 1.16 4.20 6.04
N ALA A 113 0.47 5.08 6.77
CA ALA A 113 -0.96 4.99 6.99
C ALA A 113 -1.77 5.13 5.68
N ILE A 114 -1.24 5.80 4.67
CA ILE A 114 -1.89 5.90 3.35
C ILE A 114 -1.84 4.53 2.65
N ASN A 115 -0.69 3.86 2.70
CA ASN A 115 -0.53 2.51 2.18
C ASN A 115 -1.43 1.51 2.91
N ASP A 116 -1.39 1.54 4.24
CA ASP A 116 -2.15 0.62 5.06
C ASP A 116 -3.66 0.82 4.84
N ALA A 117 -4.14 2.07 4.70
CA ALA A 117 -5.54 2.34 4.39
C ALA A 117 -5.95 1.95 2.96
N TRP A 118 -5.07 2.14 1.97
CA TRP A 118 -5.30 1.66 0.61
C TRP A 118 -5.49 0.13 0.60
N LEU A 119 -4.63 -0.61 1.30
CA LEU A 119 -4.74 -2.06 1.41
C LEU A 119 -6.00 -2.48 2.18
N LEU A 120 -6.28 -1.86 3.33
CA LEU A 120 -7.49 -2.10 4.14
C LEU A 120 -8.76 -1.90 3.32
N SER A 121 -8.75 -0.94 2.40
CA SER A 121 -9.88 -0.72 1.51
C SER A 121 -10.12 -1.88 0.54
N GLY A 122 -9.07 -2.38 -0.11
CA GLY A 122 -9.16 -3.59 -0.92
C GLY A 122 -9.58 -4.80 -0.08
N ILE A 123 -9.12 -4.89 1.17
CA ILE A 123 -9.54 -5.90 2.14
C ILE A 123 -11.05 -5.82 2.41
N HIS A 124 -11.60 -4.62 2.66
CA HIS A 124 -13.02 -4.40 2.96
C HIS A 124 -13.96 -4.66 1.78
N ARG A 125 -13.47 -4.53 0.54
CA ARG A 125 -14.24 -4.95 -0.66
C ARG A 125 -13.98 -6.40 -1.08
N HIS A 126 -13.21 -7.15 -0.29
CA HIS A 126 -12.81 -8.54 -0.57
C HIS A 126 -12.11 -8.72 -1.92
N ALA A 127 -11.33 -7.72 -2.33
CA ALA A 127 -10.61 -7.72 -3.60
C ALA A 127 -9.58 -8.84 -3.66
N ASN A 128 -9.39 -9.47 -4.81
CA ASN A 128 -8.13 -10.18 -5.04
C ASN A 128 -6.96 -9.19 -5.08
N PHE A 129 -5.79 -9.61 -4.61
CA PHE A 129 -4.55 -8.85 -4.78
C PHE A 129 -3.53 -9.65 -5.58
N ARG A 130 -3.04 -9.09 -6.68
CA ARG A 130 -1.97 -9.70 -7.49
C ARG A 130 -0.63 -9.16 -7.03
N LEU A 131 0.31 -10.07 -6.79
CA LEU A 131 1.69 -9.71 -6.49
C LEU A 131 2.52 -9.70 -7.76
N LEU A 132 3.09 -8.55 -8.08
CA LEU A 132 3.91 -8.34 -9.28
C LEU A 132 5.41 -8.30 -8.99
N SER A 133 5.80 -8.19 -7.72
CA SER A 133 7.21 -8.30 -7.31
C SER A 133 7.57 -9.72 -6.88
N PRO A 134 8.79 -10.18 -7.20
CA PRO A 134 9.30 -11.42 -6.62
C PRO A 134 9.40 -11.35 -5.09
N LEU A 135 9.06 -12.45 -4.40
CA LEU A 135 9.25 -12.61 -2.95
C LEU A 135 10.69 -12.94 -2.60
N ALA A 136 11.59 -12.01 -2.93
CA ALA A 136 12.99 -12.06 -2.57
C ALA A 136 13.26 -11.26 -1.28
N PRO A 137 14.26 -11.62 -0.47
CA PRO A 137 14.56 -10.94 0.80
C PRO A 137 14.63 -9.41 0.67
N GLN A 138 15.33 -8.90 -0.35
CA GLN A 138 15.50 -7.45 -0.58
C GLN A 138 14.22 -6.70 -0.95
N ASN A 139 13.18 -7.41 -1.41
CA ASN A 139 11.87 -6.81 -1.70
C ASN A 139 10.96 -6.82 -0.46
N LEU A 140 11.35 -7.51 0.61
CA LEU A 140 10.54 -7.73 1.81
C LEU A 140 11.15 -7.07 3.05
N TRP A 141 12.47 -6.96 3.14
CA TRP A 141 13.18 -6.41 4.28
C TRP A 141 14.28 -5.42 3.87
N ASN A 142 14.31 -4.27 4.54
CA ASN A 142 15.37 -3.27 4.40
C ASN A 142 16.40 -3.48 5.50
N GLU A 143 17.57 -3.99 5.11
CA GLU A 143 18.67 -4.26 6.06
C GLU A 143 19.29 -3.01 6.67
N GLN A 144 19.31 -1.90 5.96
CA GLN A 144 19.90 -0.67 6.49
C GLN A 144 18.99 -0.01 7.52
N ALA A 145 17.69 0.00 7.25
CA ALA A 145 16.69 0.61 8.12
C ALA A 145 16.11 -0.36 9.17
N GLN A 146 16.50 -1.64 9.13
CA GLN A 146 15.98 -2.71 10.00
C GLN A 146 14.44 -2.70 10.08
N CYS A 147 13.81 -2.66 8.90
CA CYS A 147 12.35 -2.58 8.80
C CYS A 147 11.80 -3.33 7.59
N HIS A 148 10.51 -3.64 7.62
CA HIS A 148 9.80 -4.20 6.48
C HIS A 148 9.75 -3.21 5.33
N VAL A 149 9.99 -3.72 4.12
CA VAL A 149 9.58 -3.01 2.91
C VAL A 149 8.06 -3.04 2.82
N VAL A 150 7.47 -2.05 2.18
CA VAL A 150 6.00 -1.88 2.02
C VAL A 150 5.31 -3.19 1.60
N ILE A 151 5.85 -3.89 0.62
CA ILE A 151 5.28 -5.16 0.10
C ILE A 151 5.19 -6.24 1.19
N ALA A 152 6.18 -6.34 2.07
CA ALA A 152 6.10 -7.30 3.17
C ALA A 152 4.96 -6.94 4.12
N ARG A 153 4.77 -5.65 4.42
CA ARG A 153 3.63 -5.21 5.23
C ARG A 153 2.31 -5.56 4.56
N GLU A 154 2.19 -5.28 3.26
CA GLU A 154 1.01 -5.61 2.48
C GLU A 154 0.66 -7.10 2.57
N ILE A 155 1.64 -7.98 2.35
CA ILE A 155 1.45 -9.44 2.42
C ILE A 155 1.10 -9.88 3.84
N LEU A 156 1.83 -9.41 4.86
CA LEU A 156 1.57 -9.73 6.26
C LEU A 156 0.16 -9.28 6.67
N GLY A 157 -0.24 -8.09 6.25
CA GLY A 157 -1.59 -7.56 6.42
C GLY A 157 -2.64 -8.46 5.77
N LEU A 158 -2.48 -8.81 4.51
CA LEU A 158 -3.41 -9.70 3.80
C LEU A 158 -3.57 -11.04 4.54
N LEU A 159 -2.46 -11.72 4.83
CA LEU A 159 -2.47 -13.01 5.53
C LEU A 159 -3.11 -12.90 6.91
N HIS A 160 -2.88 -11.79 7.61
CA HIS A 160 -3.51 -11.53 8.90
C HIS A 160 -5.00 -11.19 8.76
N PHE A 161 -5.46 -10.55 7.69
CA PHE A 161 -6.86 -10.12 7.54
C PHE A 161 -7.70 -11.08 6.69
N GLY A 162 -7.41 -12.38 6.77
CA GLY A 162 -8.28 -13.42 6.22
C GLY A 162 -8.01 -13.78 4.76
N TYR A 163 -6.84 -13.43 4.23
CA TYR A 163 -6.43 -13.82 2.87
C TYR A 163 -5.51 -15.03 2.87
N ARG A 164 -5.49 -15.73 1.74
CA ARG A 164 -4.55 -16.81 1.44
C ARG A 164 -3.85 -16.53 0.12
N ALA A 165 -2.54 -16.79 0.06
CA ALA A 165 -1.78 -16.79 -1.18
C ALA A 165 -2.10 -18.05 -2.00
N VAL A 166 -2.41 -17.87 -3.28
CA VAL A 166 -2.70 -18.93 -4.25
C VAL A 166 -1.88 -18.66 -5.51
N TRP A 167 -1.17 -19.69 -5.98
CA TRP A 167 -0.47 -19.61 -7.26
C TRP A 167 -1.45 -19.88 -8.41
N GLN A 168 -1.51 -18.96 -9.37
CA GLN A 168 -2.31 -19.03 -10.58
C GLN A 168 -1.41 -18.92 -11.81
N ALA A 169 -1.97 -19.11 -13.02
CA ALA A 169 -1.20 -19.02 -14.26
C ALA A 169 -0.52 -17.64 -14.43
N GLN A 170 -1.16 -16.58 -13.95
CA GLN A 170 -0.70 -15.20 -13.98
C GLN A 170 0.19 -14.81 -12.78
N GLY A 171 0.58 -15.78 -11.94
CA GLY A 171 1.41 -15.57 -10.76
C GLY A 171 0.64 -15.66 -9.44
N MET A 172 1.17 -15.01 -8.42
CA MET A 172 0.64 -15.11 -7.06
C MET A 172 -0.51 -14.14 -6.82
N VAL A 173 -1.63 -14.70 -6.36
CA VAL A 173 -2.85 -13.97 -6.06
C VAL A 173 -3.24 -14.24 -4.62
N PHE A 174 -3.51 -13.18 -3.85
CA PHE A 174 -4.12 -13.27 -2.54
C PHE A 174 -5.63 -13.16 -2.68
N THR A 175 -6.34 -14.16 -2.18
CA THR A 175 -7.80 -14.23 -2.21
C THR A 175 -8.36 -14.26 -0.80
N CYS A 176 -9.44 -13.51 -0.57
CA CYS A 176 -10.15 -13.49 0.70
C CYS A 176 -10.80 -14.86 0.96
N VAL A 177 -10.43 -15.51 2.05
CA VAL A 177 -11.00 -16.79 2.49
C VAL A 177 -11.77 -16.68 3.80
N ASP A 178 -11.60 -15.57 4.54
CA ASP A 178 -12.33 -15.25 5.77
C ASP A 178 -12.82 -13.79 5.72
N THR A 179 -14.07 -13.62 5.26
CA THR A 179 -14.70 -12.30 5.10
C THR A 179 -14.96 -11.62 6.44
N ASP A 180 -15.20 -12.39 7.51
CA ASP A 180 -15.49 -11.83 8.83
C ASP A 180 -14.24 -11.20 9.43
N ARG A 181 -13.08 -11.83 9.25
CA ARG A 181 -11.79 -11.26 9.65
C ARG A 181 -11.42 -10.06 8.79
N ALA A 182 -11.66 -10.12 7.49
CA ALA A 182 -11.45 -8.98 6.58
C ALA A 182 -12.31 -7.76 6.95
N ASN A 183 -13.59 -7.96 7.25
CA ASN A 183 -14.54 -6.88 7.58
C ASN A 183 -14.24 -6.16 8.90
N LYS A 184 -13.46 -6.80 9.78
CA LYS A 184 -13.06 -6.26 11.08
C LYS A 184 -11.65 -5.63 11.05
N ALA A 185 -11.04 -5.50 9.88
CA ALA A 185 -9.74 -4.87 9.75
C ALA A 185 -9.86 -3.33 9.94
N ASP A 186 -8.86 -2.73 10.56
CA ASP A 186 -8.79 -1.27 10.76
C ASP A 186 -7.31 -0.86 10.92
N LEU A 187 -7.03 0.46 10.91
CA LEU A 187 -5.66 0.98 11.00
C LEU A 187 -5.01 0.66 12.35
N ILE A 188 -5.79 0.55 13.44
CA ILE A 188 -5.25 0.25 14.76
C ILE A 188 -4.74 -1.18 14.80
N ARG A 189 -5.58 -2.14 14.41
CA ARG A 189 -5.20 -3.56 14.32
C ARG A 189 -4.08 -3.80 13.33
N TYR A 190 -4.07 -3.04 12.22
CA TYR A 190 -2.97 -3.11 11.26
C TYR A 190 -1.66 -2.63 11.89
N ALA A 191 -1.68 -1.51 12.62
CA ALA A 191 -0.50 -1.02 13.32
C ALA A 191 -0.02 -1.98 14.40
N GLU A 192 -0.93 -2.51 15.23
CA GLU A 192 -0.64 -3.53 16.25
C GLU A 192 0.03 -4.76 15.64
N LEU A 193 -0.52 -5.27 14.53
CA LEU A 193 0.09 -6.35 13.77
C LEU A 193 1.52 -5.99 13.35
N MET A 194 1.71 -4.80 12.79
CA MET A 194 3.02 -4.38 12.29
C MET A 194 4.06 -4.19 13.39
N ASP A 195 3.64 -3.77 14.58
CA ASP A 195 4.52 -3.72 15.76
C ASP A 195 4.94 -5.13 16.18
N ILE A 196 4.00 -6.07 16.25
CA ILE A 196 4.29 -7.49 16.54
C ILE A 196 5.25 -8.10 15.51
N GLU A 197 5.01 -7.88 14.22
CA GLU A 197 5.88 -8.42 13.17
C GLU A 197 7.25 -7.72 13.15
N LYS A 198 7.33 -6.45 13.56
CA LYS A 198 8.59 -5.72 13.68
C LYS A 198 9.46 -6.27 14.80
N GLU A 199 8.88 -6.63 15.94
CA GLU A 199 9.60 -7.28 17.04
C GLU A 199 10.24 -8.61 16.62
N LYS A 200 9.60 -9.35 15.72
CA LYS A 200 10.18 -10.58 15.16
C LYS A 200 11.36 -10.31 14.23
N GLY A 201 11.46 -9.13 13.63
CA GLY A 201 12.50 -8.79 12.65
C GLY A 201 12.47 -9.67 11.41
N ARG A 202 13.65 -10.03 10.87
CA ARG A 202 13.78 -10.90 9.67
C ARG A 202 12.93 -12.19 9.73
N PRO A 203 12.86 -12.92 10.85
CA PRO A 203 11.95 -14.07 10.99
C PRO A 203 10.51 -13.86 10.52
N SER A 204 9.97 -12.64 10.57
CA SER A 204 8.60 -12.36 10.10
C SER A 204 8.42 -12.55 8.59
N ILE A 205 9.48 -12.37 7.80
CA ILE A 205 9.42 -12.45 6.33
C ILE A 205 9.93 -13.78 5.79
N THR A 206 10.63 -14.59 6.60
CA THR A 206 11.19 -15.87 6.16
C THR A 206 10.15 -16.80 5.52
N PRO A 207 8.93 -16.96 6.09
CA PRO A 207 7.90 -17.79 5.49
C PRO A 207 7.37 -17.26 4.15
N LEU A 208 7.59 -15.97 3.86
CA LEU A 208 7.13 -15.34 2.63
C LEU A 208 8.11 -15.54 1.49
N ILE A 209 9.39 -15.82 1.76
CA ILE A 209 10.40 -15.89 0.70
C ILE A 209 10.12 -17.09 -0.21
N THR A 210 9.82 -16.80 -1.47
CA THR A 210 9.70 -17.79 -2.54
C THR A 210 10.64 -17.37 -3.67
N GLU A 211 11.92 -17.69 -3.53
CA GLU A 211 12.84 -17.56 -4.66
C GLU A 211 12.68 -18.81 -5.54
N PRO A 212 12.35 -18.68 -6.84
CA PRO A 212 12.32 -19.83 -7.74
C PRO A 212 13.71 -20.47 -7.87
N VAL A 213 14.78 -19.67 -7.77
CA VAL A 213 16.19 -20.12 -7.69
C VAL A 213 17.02 -19.09 -6.92
N ARG A 214 17.84 -19.55 -5.96
CA ARG A 214 18.71 -18.69 -5.15
C ARG A 214 19.69 -17.90 -6.01
N GLY A 215 19.60 -16.57 -5.99
CA GLY A 215 20.50 -15.68 -6.75
C GLY A 215 20.09 -15.36 -8.20
N LEU A 216 19.04 -15.98 -8.73
CA LEU A 216 18.56 -15.74 -10.11
C LEU A 216 18.11 -14.28 -10.34
N LEU A 217 17.44 -13.67 -9.36
CA LEU A 217 17.00 -12.28 -9.47
C LEU A 217 18.16 -11.27 -9.45
N ARG A 218 19.26 -11.62 -8.78
CA ARG A 218 20.51 -10.83 -8.83
C ARG A 218 21.14 -10.91 -10.22
N GLN A 219 21.16 -12.10 -10.82
CA GLN A 219 21.67 -12.32 -12.18
C GLN A 219 20.81 -11.60 -13.23
N ILE A 220 19.48 -11.70 -13.17
CA ILE A 220 18.57 -11.00 -14.10
C ILE A 220 18.76 -9.47 -14.05
N ARG A 221 18.91 -8.91 -12.83
CA ARG A 221 19.13 -7.46 -12.66
C ARG A 221 20.52 -7.01 -13.11
N MET A 222 21.54 -7.86 -12.99
CA MET A 222 22.86 -7.58 -13.58
C MET A 222 22.80 -7.60 -15.10
N PHE A 223 22.09 -8.56 -15.69
CA PHE A 223 21.94 -8.69 -17.14
C PHE A 223 21.18 -7.51 -17.77
N LYS A 224 20.16 -6.96 -17.09
CA LYS A 224 19.40 -5.78 -17.56
C LYS A 224 20.14 -4.43 -17.37
N LYS A 225 21.32 -4.43 -16.74
CA LYS A 225 22.13 -3.22 -16.49
C LYS A 225 23.32 -3.06 -17.42
N GLU A 226 23.57 -4.03 -18.30
CA GLU A 226 24.54 -3.86 -19.38
C GLU A 226 23.87 -3.13 -20.55
N PRO A 227 24.50 -2.09 -21.12
CA PRO A 227 23.91 -1.19 -22.10
C PRO A 227 23.58 -1.84 -23.44
#